data_AF-A0A2R8CN10-F1
#
_entry.id   AF-A0A2R8CN10-F1
#
_cell.length_a   1.000
_cell.length_b   1.000
_cell.length_c   1.000
_cell.angle_alpha   90.00
_cell.angle_beta   90.00
_cell.angle_gamma   90.00
#
_symmetry.space_group_name_H-M   'P 1'
#
loop_
_entity.id
_entity.type
_entity.pdbx_description
1 polymer ?
#
loop_
_entity_poly.entity_id
_entity_poly.type
_entity_poly.pdbx_seq_one_letter_code
_entity_poly.pdbx_strand_id
1 'polypeptide(L)' 'MSFGYLVKKQNGRWLVCDDKDQIIKRFYTKRTAVQWAEKKALESHVSAKVCKTDGRQDYIFNQFQNENAASR' A
#
# COMPACT_ATOMS: atom_id res chain seq x y z
N MET A 1 -13.38 0.55 -6.12
CA MET A 1 -12.26 -0.42 -5.99
C MET A 1 -11.95 -0.57 -4.51
N SER A 2 -12.09 -1.79 -3.97
CA SER A 2 -11.63 -2.11 -2.61
C SER A 2 -10.12 -2.39 -2.66
N PHE A 3 -9.36 -1.95 -1.67
CA PHE A 3 -7.94 -2.26 -1.51
C PHE A 3 -7.74 -3.10 -0.25
N GLY A 4 -6.88 -4.12 -0.33
CA GLY A 4 -6.58 -4.99 0.82
C GLY A 4 -5.64 -4.33 1.81
N TYR A 5 -4.83 -3.38 1.35
CA TYR A 5 -3.90 -2.64 2.20
C TYR A 5 -3.91 -1.13 1.91
N LEU A 6 -3.77 -0.33 2.95
CA LEU A 6 -3.64 1.13 2.90
C LEU A 6 -2.35 1.58 3.59
N VAL A 7 -1.47 2.26 2.86
CA VAL A 7 -0.25 2.87 3.41
C VAL A 7 -0.49 4.36 3.65
N LYS A 8 -0.51 4.79 4.92
CA LYS A 8 -0.75 6.20 5.30
C LYS A 8 0.22 6.68 6.37
N LYS A 9 0.43 7.99 6.46
CA LYS A 9 1.21 8.60 7.55
C LYS A 9 0.28 9.07 8.67
N GLN A 10 0.60 8.73 9.91
CA GLN A 10 -0.09 9.20 11.11
C GLN A 10 0.92 9.40 12.25
N ASN A 11 0.86 10.54 12.94
CA ASN A 11 1.72 10.85 14.10
C ASN A 11 3.22 10.56 13.85
N GLY A 12 3.72 10.94 12.67
CA GLY A 12 5.13 10.75 12.30
C GLY A 12 5.51 9.32 11.86
N ARG A 13 4.59 8.35 11.91
CA ARG A 13 4.82 6.96 11.47
C ARG A 13 4.09 6.66 10.17
N TRP A 14 4.66 5.74 9.40
CA TRP A 14 3.98 5.13 8.27
C TRP A 14 3.27 3.87 8.76
N LEU A 15 1.98 3.79 8.47
CA LEU A 15 1.11 2.71 8.88
C LEU A 15 0.69 1.92 7.65
N VAL A 16 0.58 0.61 7.81
CA VAL A 16 -0.14 -0.25 6.88
C VAL A 16 -1.42 -0.70 7.57
N CYS A 17 -2.56 -0.35 6.98
CA CYS A 17 -3.89 -0.67 7.47
C CYS A 17 -4.60 -1.64 6.53
N ASP A 18 -5.63 -2.34 7.03
CA ASP A 18 -6.57 -3.11 6.21
C ASP A 18 -7.69 -2.22 5.62
N ASP A 19 -8.68 -2.85 4.98
CA ASP A 19 -9.86 -2.22 4.39
C ASP A 19 -10.81 -1.59 5.41
N LYS A 20 -10.70 -1.96 6.69
CA LYS A 20 -11.43 -1.41 7.84
C LYS A 20 -10.60 -0.37 8.60
N ASP A 21 -9.49 0.06 8.02
CA ASP A 21 -8.55 1.03 8.58
C ASP A 21 -7.86 0.57 9.87
N GLN A 22 -7.89 -0.73 10.18
CA GLN A 22 -7.19 -1.32 11.32
C GLN A 22 -5.69 -1.39 11.04
N ILE A 23 -4.88 -0.95 12.00
CA ILE A 23 -3.42 -0.93 11.85
C ILE A 23 -2.88 -2.35 11.93
N ILE A 24 -2.36 -2.84 10.81
CA ILE A 24 -1.66 -4.12 10.72
C ILE A 24 -0.21 -3.97 11.18
N LYS A 25 0.46 -2.90 10.72
CA LYS A 25 1.89 -2.69 10.99
C LYS A 25 2.31 -1.23 10.96
N ARG A 26 3.37 -0.91 11.70
CA ARG A 26 3.96 0.44 11.80
C ARG A 26 5.40 0.46 11.33
N PHE A 27 5.80 1.54 10.68
CA PHE A 27 7.12 1.75 10.11
C PHE A 27 7.59 3.19 10.35
N TYR A 28 8.91 3.39 10.37
CA TYR A 28 9.52 4.72 10.46
C TYR A 28 9.63 5.42 9.11
N THR A 29 9.72 4.67 8.01
CA THR A 29 9.95 5.22 6.66
C THR A 29 8.87 4.80 5.69
N LYS A 30 8.56 5.67 4.71
CA LYS A 30 7.57 5.39 3.67
C LYS A 30 7.93 4.13 2.89
N ARG A 31 9.20 4.07 2.46
CA ARG A 31 9.74 2.99 1.62
C ARG A 31 9.52 1.61 2.24
N THR A 32 9.80 1.46 3.54
CA THR A 32 9.66 0.15 4.20
C THR A 32 8.19 -0.27 4.36
N ALA A 33 7.29 0.68 4.64
CA ALA A 33 5.85 0.41 4.68
C ALA A 33 5.31 0.00 3.31
N VAL A 34 5.72 0.73 2.25
CA VAL A 34 5.35 0.44 0.87
C VAL A 34 5.83 -0.93 0.44
N GLN A 35 7.12 -1.24 0.59
CA GLN A 35 7.68 -2.54 0.18
C GLN A 35 6.98 -3.71 0.89
N TRP A 36 6.63 -3.53 2.16
CA TRP A 36 5.89 -4.54 2.91
C TRP A 36 4.45 -4.71 2.38
N ALA A 37 3.75 -3.60 2.14
CA ALA A 37 2.37 -3.62 1.64
C ALA A 37 2.29 -4.19 0.22
N GLU A 38 3.22 -3.84 -0.67
CA GLU A 38 3.30 -4.38 -2.03
C GLU A 38 3.58 -5.88 -2.02
N LYS A 39 4.54 -6.34 -1.20
CA LYS A 39 4.81 -7.77 -1.02
C LYS A 39 3.57 -8.53 -0.55
N LYS A 40 2.85 -7.98 0.43
CA LYS A 40 1.63 -8.61 0.95
C LYS A 40 0.46 -8.57 -0.03
N ALA A 41 0.32 -7.47 -0.77
CA ALA A 41 -0.65 -7.35 -1.83
C ALA A 41 -0.44 -8.43 -2.91
N LEU A 42 0.82 -8.69 -3.29
CA LEU A 42 1.17 -9.80 -4.20
C LEU A 42 0.80 -11.17 -3.62
N GLU A 43 1.22 -11.46 -2.38
CA GLU A 43 0.95 -12.75 -1.72
C GLU A 43 -0.54 -13.04 -1.55
N SER A 44 -1.37 -12.00 -1.41
CA SER A 44 -2.81 -12.13 -1.14
C SER A 44 -3.69 -11.84 -2.35
N HIS A 45 -3.11 -11.59 -3.54
CA HIS A 45 -3.84 -11.21 -4.75
C HIS A 45 -4.80 -10.04 -4.56
N VAL A 46 -4.38 -9.04 -3.78
CA VAL A 46 -5.15 -7.80 -3.52
C VAL A 46 -4.35 -6.57 -3.97
N SER A 47 -4.97 -5.40 -3.91
CA SER A 47 -4.31 -4.13 -4.16
C SER A 47 -3.83 -3.44 -2.88
N ALA A 48 -2.80 -2.61 -3.02
CA ALA A 48 -2.36 -1.70 -1.96
C ALA A 48 -2.48 -0.24 -2.42
N LYS A 49 -3.22 0.58 -1.66
CA LYS A 49 -3.27 2.02 -1.86
C LYS A 49 -2.16 2.69 -1.07
N VAL A 50 -1.33 3.49 -1.74
CA VAL A 50 -0.25 4.24 -1.10
C VAL A 50 -0.62 5.72 -1.08
N CYS A 51 -0.53 6.34 0.09
CA CYS A 51 -0.76 7.78 0.27
C CYS A 51 0.55 8.58 0.38
N LYS A 52 0.45 9.87 0.09
CA LYS A 52 1.45 10.90 0.37
C LYS A 52 1.41 11.29 1.85
N THR A 53 2.37 12.11 2.26
CA THR A 53 2.50 12.66 3.62
C THR A 53 1.28 13.46 4.07
N ASP A 54 0.59 14.10 3.13
CA ASP A 54 -0.62 14.90 3.34
C ASP A 54 -1.92 14.07 3.30
N GLY A 55 -1.81 12.73 3.21
CA GLY A 55 -2.95 11.81 3.15
C GLY A 55 -3.58 11.66 1.77
N ARG A 56 -3.18 12.46 0.77
CA ARG A 56 -3.68 12.29 -0.61
C ARG A 56 -3.15 10.99 -1.21
N GLN A 57 -3.87 10.43 -2.17
CA GLN A 57 -3.40 9.26 -2.91
C GLN A 57 -2.10 9.59 -3.65
N ASP A 58 -1.13 8.69 -3.53
CA ASP A 58 0.10 8.70 -4.32
C ASP A 58 -0.08 7.80 -5.55
N TYR A 59 -0.25 6.50 -5.32
CA TYR A 59 -0.56 5.51 -6.34
C TYR A 59 -1.31 4.31 -5.74
N ILE A 60 -1.79 3.43 -6.61
CA ILE A 60 -2.37 2.14 -6.23
C ILE A 60 -1.52 1.05 -6.88
N PHE A 61 -1.00 0.15 -6.07
CA PHE A 61 -0.31 -1.05 -6.52
C PHE A 61 -1.32 -2.17 -6.77
N ASN A 62 -1.39 -2.63 -8.01
CA ASN A 62 -2.28 -3.71 -8.46
C ASN A 62 -1.47 -4.74 -9.24
N GLN A 63 -1.63 -6.03 -8.93
CA GLN A 63 -1.00 -7.12 -9.70
C GLN A 63 -1.37 -7.05 -11.20
N PHE A 64 -2.62 -6.71 -11.52
CA PHE A 64 -3.12 -6.59 -12.90
C PHE A 64 -2.49 -5.47 -13.74
N GLN A 65 -1.88 -4.45 -13.13
CA GLN A 65 -1.17 -3.41 -13.89
C GLN A 65 0.25 -3.84 -14.28
N ASN A 66 0.84 -4.80 -13.58
CA ASN A 66 2.21 -5.24 -13.84
C ASN A 66 2.32 -6.17 -15.05
N GLU A 67 1.27 -6.95 -15.36
CA GLU A 67 1.26 -7.84 -16.54
C GLU A 67 1.20 -7.09 -17.87
N ASN A 68 0.56 -5.91 -17.90
CA ASN A 68 0.52 -5.06 -19.09
C ASN A 68 1.81 -4.25 -19.30
N ALA A 69 2.65 -4.09 -18.27
CA ALA A 69 3.94 -3.39 -18.40
C ALA A 69 5.07 -4.31 -18.88
N ALA A 70 4.96 -5.62 -18.63
CA ALA A 70 5.96 -6.62 -19.04
C ALA A 70 5.74 -7.20 -20.45
N SER A 71 4.64 -6.86 -21.13
CA SER A 71 4.32 -7.32 -22.50
C SER A 71 4.61 -6.29 -23.60
N ARG A 72 5.53 -5.35 -23.38
CA ARG A 72 5.97 -4.37 -24.40
C ARG A 72 7.46 -4.43 -24.66
#